data_AF-A0A432SSK3-F1
#
_entry.id   AF-A0A432SSK3-F1
#
_cell.length_a   1.000
_cell.length_b   1.000
_cell.length_c   1.000
_cell.angle_alpha   90.00
_cell.angle_beta   90.00
_cell.angle_gamma   90.00
#
_symmetry.space_group_name_H-M   'P 1'
#
loop_
_entity.id
_entity.type
_entity.pdbx_description
1 polymer ?
#
loop_
_entity_poly.entity_id
_entity_poly.type
_entity_poly.pdbx_seq_one_letter_code
_entity_poly.pdbx_strand_id
1 'polypeptide(L)'
;EDTKIDLDKVASTIAIFERTLVTPSRFDDFLNGDNLALNDDEQRGLELFLDKGCVACHQGIAMGGELRPFELADEYKFRDVGDFLKKEMMVKVPTLRNVTLTAPYFHNGEVWKIEEAIEEMGRVQVGYHVNKNATSIKNLNLKLMPITFKKGEIDKIAKFFKTLEGRMPKIDHPQLPKTQTPILK
;
A
#
# COMPACT_ATOMS: atom_id res chain seq x y z
N GLU A 1 14.22 -40.39 -5.80
CA GLU A 1 13.25 -40.75 -4.74
C GLU A 1 11.86 -40.36 -5.19
N ASP A 2 10.89 -41.22 -4.93
CA ASP A 2 9.49 -41.09 -5.36
C ASP A 2 8.78 -40.07 -4.46
N THR A 3 8.92 -38.78 -4.78
CA THR A 3 8.30 -37.71 -4.00
C THR A 3 6.80 -37.70 -4.32
N LYS A 4 5.98 -38.01 -3.31
CA LYS A 4 4.52 -37.87 -3.41
C LYS A 4 4.14 -36.43 -3.80
N ILE A 5 3.40 -36.27 -4.89
CA ILE A 5 2.89 -34.99 -5.35
C ILE A 5 1.44 -34.84 -4.87
N ASP A 6 1.21 -33.96 -3.90
CA ASP A 6 -0.11 -33.58 -3.40
C ASP A 6 -0.23 -32.04 -3.27
N LEU A 7 -1.42 -31.56 -2.92
CA LEU A 7 -1.70 -30.12 -2.83
C LEU A 7 -0.81 -29.41 -1.79
N ASP A 8 -0.54 -30.06 -0.66
CA ASP A 8 0.33 -29.51 0.38
C ASP A 8 1.76 -29.35 -0.11
N LYS A 9 2.27 -30.33 -0.86
CA LYS A 9 3.60 -30.23 -1.46
C LYS A 9 3.67 -29.10 -2.50
N VAL A 10 2.65 -28.93 -3.33
CA VAL A 10 2.58 -27.83 -4.30
C VAL A 10 2.53 -26.48 -3.59
N ALA A 11 1.62 -26.31 -2.63
CA ALA A 11 1.46 -25.06 -1.88
C ALA A 11 2.72 -24.67 -1.10
N SER A 12 3.35 -25.62 -0.40
CA SER A 12 4.58 -25.37 0.35
C SER A 12 5.76 -25.00 -0.55
N THR A 13 5.86 -25.61 -1.73
CA THR A 13 6.91 -25.29 -2.71
C THR A 13 6.74 -23.89 -3.27
N ILE A 14 5.51 -23.51 -3.65
CA ILE A 14 5.19 -22.15 -4.10
C ILE A 14 5.48 -21.14 -2.99
N ALA A 15 5.05 -21.41 -1.76
CA ALA A 15 5.30 -20.51 -0.63
C ALA A 15 6.80 -20.31 -0.33
N ILE A 16 7.66 -21.31 -0.58
CA ILE A 16 9.12 -21.14 -0.45
C ILE A 16 9.66 -20.22 -1.53
N PHE A 17 9.20 -20.37 -2.77
CA PHE A 17 9.57 -19.45 -3.85
C PHE A 17 9.10 -18.02 -3.56
N GLU A 18 7.86 -17.83 -3.13
CA GLU A 18 7.32 -16.51 -2.78
C GLU A 18 8.11 -15.81 -1.66
N ARG A 19 8.65 -16.56 -0.68
CA ARG A 19 9.53 -16.00 0.37
C ARG A 19 10.84 -15.42 -0.18
N THR A 20 11.26 -15.81 -1.38
CA THR A 20 12.44 -15.22 -2.04
C THR A 20 12.13 -13.92 -2.77
N LEU A 21 10.85 -13.60 -2.99
CA LEU A 21 10.39 -12.43 -3.74
C LEU A 21 10.39 -11.15 -2.87
N VAL A 22 11.50 -10.89 -2.19
CA VAL A 22 11.70 -9.70 -1.36
C VAL A 22 12.30 -8.56 -2.18
N THR A 23 11.90 -7.31 -1.87
CA THR A 23 12.27 -6.13 -2.68
C THR A 23 12.78 -4.97 -1.81
N PRO A 24 14.07 -4.97 -1.40
CA PRO A 24 14.67 -3.84 -0.68
C PRO A 24 14.64 -2.56 -1.54
N SER A 25 14.31 -1.41 -0.95
CA SER A 25 14.11 -0.13 -1.66
C SER A 25 15.06 0.99 -1.19
N ARG A 26 15.01 2.14 -1.87
CA ARG A 26 15.75 3.36 -1.46
C ARG A 26 15.37 3.83 -0.06
N PHE A 27 14.11 3.63 0.34
CA PHE A 27 13.69 3.90 1.71
C PHE A 27 14.37 3.00 2.74
N ASP A 28 14.62 1.73 2.41
CA ASP A 28 15.39 0.84 3.29
C ASP A 28 16.85 1.32 3.41
N ASP A 29 17.45 1.79 2.31
CA ASP A 29 18.81 2.35 2.33
C ASP A 29 18.89 3.58 3.25
N PHE A 30 17.88 4.45 3.21
CA PHE A 30 17.74 5.59 4.14
C PHE A 30 17.57 5.18 5.59
N LEU A 31 16.73 4.18 5.88
CA LEU A 31 16.59 3.64 7.24
C LEU A 31 17.88 3.01 7.76
N ASN A 32 18.77 2.55 6.87
CA ASN A 32 20.10 2.04 7.21
C ASN A 32 21.17 3.15 7.34
N GLY A 33 20.79 4.43 7.28
CA GLY A 33 21.66 5.57 7.53
C GLY A 33 22.15 6.31 6.29
N ASP A 34 21.76 5.90 5.08
CA ASP A 34 22.04 6.67 3.87
C ASP A 34 21.05 7.83 3.71
N ASN A 35 21.32 8.94 4.39
CA ASN A 35 20.47 10.13 4.35
C ASN A 35 20.34 10.75 2.94
N LEU A 36 21.24 10.40 2.01
CA LEU A 36 21.20 10.88 0.62
C LEU A 36 20.37 9.96 -0.29
N ALA A 37 19.89 8.82 0.22
CA ALA A 37 19.03 7.91 -0.53
C ALA A 37 17.66 8.53 -0.88
N LEU A 38 17.20 9.53 -0.11
CA LEU A 38 16.01 10.35 -0.40
C LEU A 38 16.39 11.82 -0.59
N ASN A 39 15.78 12.47 -1.58
CA ASN A 39 15.88 13.92 -1.75
C ASN A 39 14.91 14.68 -0.82
N ASP A 40 15.06 16.01 -0.76
CA ASP A 40 14.26 16.88 0.12
C ASP A 40 12.75 16.74 -0.06
N ASP A 41 12.28 16.53 -1.30
CA ASP A 41 10.87 16.36 -1.60
C ASP A 41 10.32 15.04 -1.06
N GLU A 42 11.09 13.96 -1.21
CA GLU A 42 10.75 12.63 -0.73
C GLU A 42 10.81 12.56 0.80
N GLN A 43 11.83 13.18 1.42
CA GLN A 43 11.93 13.32 2.88
C GLN A 43 10.75 14.13 3.43
N ARG A 44 10.37 15.23 2.78
CA ARG A 44 9.18 15.99 3.17
C ARG A 44 7.89 15.17 3.01
N GLY A 45 7.84 14.28 2.02
CA GLY A 45 6.77 13.31 1.86
C GLY A 45 6.67 12.32 3.02
N LEU A 46 7.80 11.80 3.49
CA LEU A 46 7.90 10.94 4.67
C LEU A 46 7.42 11.67 5.93
N GLU A 47 7.87 12.91 6.15
CA GLU A 47 7.40 13.73 7.27
C GLU A 47 5.87 13.92 7.25
N LEU A 48 5.32 14.23 6.08
CA LEU A 48 3.86 14.34 5.92
C LEU A 48 3.16 13.01 6.19
N PHE A 49 3.71 11.89 5.74
CA PHE A 49 3.15 10.56 6.01
C PHE A 49 3.12 10.24 7.51
N LEU A 50 4.14 10.65 8.25
CA LEU A 50 4.20 10.55 9.72
C LEU A 50 3.18 11.49 10.38
N ASP A 51 3.22 12.78 10.04
CA ASP A 51 2.43 13.85 10.66
C ASP A 51 0.92 13.71 10.40
N LYS A 52 0.54 13.16 9.24
CA LYS A 52 -0.87 12.93 8.86
C LYS A 52 -1.43 11.63 9.42
N GLY A 53 -0.64 10.89 10.22
CA GLY A 53 -1.10 9.70 10.92
C GLY A 53 -1.18 8.44 10.08
N CYS A 54 -0.64 8.42 8.85
CA CYS A 54 -0.66 7.24 7.99
C CYS A 54 0.08 6.05 8.63
N VAL A 55 1.14 6.34 9.38
CA VAL A 55 1.91 5.35 10.16
C VAL A 55 1.12 4.65 11.25
N ALA A 56 -0.03 5.18 11.68
CA ALA A 56 -0.86 4.50 12.68
C ALA A 56 -1.32 3.11 12.21
N CYS A 57 -1.44 2.92 10.88
CA CYS A 57 -1.84 1.66 10.26
C CYS A 57 -0.73 1.09 9.35
N HIS A 58 0.04 1.93 8.66
CA HIS A 58 1.09 1.53 7.73
C HIS A 58 2.47 1.62 8.39
N GLN A 59 2.80 0.61 9.20
CA GLN A 59 4.02 0.56 10.01
C GLN A 59 4.75 -0.78 9.89
N GLY A 60 5.91 -0.87 10.53
CA GLY A 60 6.75 -2.07 10.56
C GLY A 60 7.42 -2.37 9.22
N ILE A 61 8.04 -3.54 9.12
CA ILE A 61 8.86 -3.93 7.97
C ILE A 61 8.05 -3.94 6.66
N ALA A 62 6.77 -4.29 6.72
CA ALA A 62 5.88 -4.36 5.56
C ALA A 62 5.13 -3.06 5.30
N MET A 63 5.28 -2.01 6.13
CA MET A 63 4.49 -0.77 6.01
C MET A 63 2.97 -1.05 5.96
N GLY A 64 2.51 -1.99 6.80
CA GLY A 64 1.17 -2.58 6.77
C GLY A 64 1.19 -4.03 7.25
N GLY A 65 0.11 -4.78 6.99
CA GLY A 65 -0.01 -6.20 7.29
C GLY A 65 -0.93 -6.56 8.46
N GLU A 66 -1.22 -5.58 9.33
CA GLU A 66 -2.13 -5.74 10.47
C GLU A 66 -3.61 -5.63 10.05
N LEU A 67 -4.50 -6.26 10.82
CA LEU A 67 -5.95 -6.07 10.66
C LEU A 67 -6.38 -4.76 11.33
N ARG A 68 -7.08 -3.89 10.61
CA ARG A 68 -7.58 -2.60 11.12
C ARG A 68 -8.98 -2.29 10.60
N PRO A 69 -9.77 -1.48 11.33
CA PRO A 69 -11.05 -1.02 10.83
C PRO A 69 -10.88 -0.11 9.60
N PHE A 70 -11.75 -0.27 8.61
CA PHE A 70 -11.84 0.59 7.43
C PHE A 70 -13.07 1.50 7.52
N GLU A 71 -12.99 2.71 6.96
CA GLU A 71 -14.02 3.76 7.05
C GLU A 71 -14.22 4.26 8.48
N LEU A 72 -13.13 4.67 9.13
CA LEU A 72 -13.15 5.19 10.51
C LEU A 72 -13.76 6.59 10.62
N ALA A 73 -13.60 7.42 9.59
CA ALA A 73 -14.00 8.82 9.59
C ALA A 73 -15.14 9.10 8.61
N ASP A 74 -15.17 8.42 7.46
CA ASP A 74 -16.15 8.63 6.40
C ASP A 74 -16.28 7.39 5.52
N GLU A 75 -17.39 7.28 4.77
CA GLU A 75 -17.69 6.12 3.92
C GLU A 75 -16.83 6.12 2.65
N TYR A 76 -16.32 4.95 2.24
CA TYR A 76 -15.55 4.80 1.01
C TYR A 76 -16.43 4.97 -0.22
N LYS A 77 -15.94 5.75 -1.21
CA LYS A 77 -16.72 6.10 -2.40
C LYS A 77 -17.27 4.89 -3.18
N PHE A 78 -16.53 3.78 -3.17
CA PHE A 78 -16.89 2.57 -3.93
C PHE A 78 -17.25 1.39 -3.00
N ARG A 79 -17.77 1.69 -1.80
CA ARG A 79 -18.13 0.67 -0.80
C ARG A 79 -19.11 -0.40 -1.30
N ASP A 80 -19.98 -0.05 -2.24
CA ASP A 80 -20.98 -0.97 -2.79
C ASP A 80 -20.50 -1.75 -4.03
N VAL A 81 -19.20 -1.65 -4.38
CA VAL A 81 -18.60 -2.43 -5.49
C VAL A 81 -17.91 -3.68 -4.93
N GLY A 82 -18.40 -4.85 -5.35
CA GLY A 82 -17.89 -6.16 -4.93
C GLY A 82 -18.65 -6.73 -3.73
N ASP A 83 -18.20 -7.88 -3.25
CA ASP A 83 -18.81 -8.60 -2.11
C ASP A 83 -18.02 -8.38 -0.81
N PHE A 84 -17.46 -7.17 -0.64
CA PHE A 84 -16.76 -6.81 0.59
C PHE A 84 -17.79 -6.71 1.72
N LEU A 85 -18.00 -7.83 2.41
CA LEU A 85 -19.06 -8.01 3.39
C LEU A 85 -18.99 -6.90 4.45
N LYS A 86 -20.03 -6.06 4.52
CA LYS A 86 -20.21 -5.00 5.54
C LYS A 86 -20.19 -5.52 6.99
N LYS A 87 -20.05 -6.84 7.19
CA LYS A 87 -20.15 -7.55 8.46
C LYS A 87 -18.81 -7.62 9.22
N GLU A 88 -17.68 -7.60 8.51
CA GLU A 88 -16.36 -7.46 9.13
C GLU A 88 -15.74 -6.14 8.73
N MET A 89 -15.80 -5.16 9.64
CA MET A 89 -15.20 -3.84 9.44
C MET A 89 -13.67 -3.89 9.41
N MET A 90 -13.07 -5.04 9.75
CA MET A 90 -11.62 -5.24 9.86
C MET A 90 -11.06 -5.72 8.53
N VAL A 91 -10.09 -4.97 8.00
CA VAL A 91 -9.43 -5.26 6.73
C VAL A 91 -7.94 -5.41 6.99
N LYS A 92 -7.28 -6.31 6.26
CA LYS A 92 -5.82 -6.38 6.29
C LYS A 92 -5.28 -5.14 5.60
N VAL A 93 -4.56 -4.31 6.35
CA VAL A 93 -3.88 -3.13 5.81
C VAL A 93 -2.84 -3.62 4.79
N PRO A 94 -2.92 -3.21 3.52
CA PRO A 94 -1.97 -3.66 2.51
C PRO A 94 -0.57 -3.12 2.80
N THR A 95 0.45 -3.85 2.36
CA THR A 95 1.82 -3.33 2.29
C THR A 95 1.88 -2.15 1.33
N LEU A 96 2.61 -1.09 1.70
CA LEU A 96 2.89 0.02 0.79
C LEU A 96 4.18 -0.19 -0.03
N ARG A 97 4.92 -1.28 0.19
CA ARG A 97 6.07 -1.63 -0.66
C ARG A 97 5.61 -1.86 -2.09
N ASN A 98 6.28 -1.23 -3.05
CA ASN A 98 5.94 -1.23 -4.48
C ASN A 98 4.55 -0.66 -4.82
N VAL A 99 3.90 0.10 -3.92
CA VAL A 99 2.51 0.55 -4.13
C VAL A 99 2.33 1.30 -5.45
N THR A 100 3.29 2.13 -5.85
CA THR A 100 3.23 2.90 -7.10
C THR A 100 3.37 2.06 -8.38
N LEU A 101 3.59 0.75 -8.26
CA LEU A 101 3.70 -0.21 -9.36
C LEU A 101 2.51 -1.17 -9.44
N THR A 102 1.55 -1.07 -8.51
CA THR A 102 0.45 -2.04 -8.35
C THR A 102 -0.93 -1.40 -8.47
N ALA A 103 -1.06 -0.39 -9.32
CA ALA A 103 -2.38 0.13 -9.68
C ALA A 103 -3.22 -0.95 -10.38
N PRO A 104 -4.55 -0.93 -10.25
CA PRO A 104 -5.35 0.00 -9.45
C PRO A 104 -5.36 -0.33 -7.94
N TYR A 105 -5.81 0.63 -7.13
CA TYR A 105 -5.76 0.64 -5.67
C TYR A 105 -7.07 0.20 -5.02
N PHE A 106 -6.96 -0.12 -3.73
CA PHE A 106 -8.01 -0.69 -2.87
C PHE A 106 -8.44 -2.10 -3.27
N HIS A 107 -9.21 -2.75 -2.39
CA HIS A 107 -9.61 -4.15 -2.53
C HIS A 107 -10.49 -4.41 -3.75
N ASN A 108 -11.15 -3.39 -4.29
CA ASN A 108 -12.01 -3.47 -5.46
C ASN A 108 -11.37 -2.91 -6.74
N GLY A 109 -10.16 -2.33 -6.68
CA GLY A 109 -9.44 -1.86 -7.86
C GLY A 109 -10.09 -0.67 -8.58
N GLU A 110 -10.90 0.14 -7.89
CA GLU A 110 -11.66 1.24 -8.51
C GLU A 110 -10.87 2.55 -8.64
N VAL A 111 -9.72 2.68 -7.95
CA VAL A 111 -8.92 3.92 -7.93
C VAL A 111 -7.61 3.71 -8.67
N TRP A 112 -7.37 4.46 -9.75
CA TRP A 112 -6.22 4.23 -10.63
C TRP A 112 -4.98 5.08 -10.29
N LYS A 113 -5.17 6.27 -9.72
CA LYS A 113 -4.07 7.20 -9.42
C LYS A 113 -3.70 7.14 -7.95
N ILE A 114 -2.40 7.19 -7.66
CA ILE A 114 -1.92 7.08 -6.29
C ILE A 114 -2.33 8.28 -5.46
N GLU A 115 -2.39 9.46 -6.07
CA GLU A 115 -2.82 10.70 -5.43
C GLU A 115 -4.29 10.64 -5.02
N GLU A 116 -5.14 10.04 -5.86
CA GLU A 116 -6.56 9.82 -5.56
C GLU A 116 -6.72 8.80 -4.41
N ALA A 117 -5.87 7.78 -4.35
CA ALA A 117 -5.86 6.82 -3.24
C ALA A 117 -5.40 7.47 -1.91
N ILE A 118 -4.38 8.35 -1.95
CA ILE A 118 -3.92 9.12 -0.78
C ILE A 118 -5.01 10.07 -0.29
N GLU A 119 -5.66 10.80 -1.21
CA GLU A 119 -6.78 11.69 -0.90
C GLU A 119 -7.91 10.92 -0.22
N GLU A 120 -8.32 9.79 -0.79
CA GLU A 120 -9.40 8.98 -0.26
C GLU A 120 -9.05 8.37 1.10
N MET A 121 -7.82 7.88 1.30
CA MET A 121 -7.38 7.40 2.62
C MET A 121 -7.36 8.50 3.68
N GLY A 122 -6.90 9.70 3.30
CA GLY A 122 -6.99 10.86 4.19
C GLY A 122 -8.42 11.12 4.64
N ARG A 123 -9.39 11.06 3.72
CA ARG A 123 -10.80 11.26 4.00
C ARG A 123 -11.40 10.16 4.86
N VAL A 124 -11.34 8.90 4.40
CA VAL A 124 -12.11 7.80 5.02
C VAL A 124 -11.51 7.27 6.31
N GLN A 125 -10.18 7.40 6.51
CA GLN A 125 -9.53 6.90 7.72
C GLN A 125 -9.27 7.99 8.76
N VAL A 126 -8.92 9.21 8.34
CA VAL A 126 -8.45 10.26 9.25
C VAL A 126 -9.36 11.50 9.25
N GLY A 127 -10.26 11.64 8.26
CA GLY A 127 -11.14 12.81 8.13
C GLY A 127 -10.48 14.03 7.49
N TYR A 128 -9.36 13.85 6.78
CA TYR A 128 -8.76 14.92 5.98
C TYR A 128 -9.61 15.23 4.75
N HIS A 129 -10.00 16.50 4.62
CA HIS A 129 -10.58 17.02 3.38
C HIS A 129 -9.51 17.72 2.53
N VAL A 130 -9.75 17.93 1.24
CA VAL A 130 -8.88 18.74 0.38
C VAL A 130 -9.51 20.11 0.16
N ASN A 131 -8.86 21.16 0.64
CA ASN A 131 -9.30 22.53 0.37
C ASN A 131 -8.65 23.03 -0.93
N LYS A 132 -9.39 22.93 -2.02
CA LYS A 132 -8.92 23.35 -3.35
C LYS A 132 -8.84 24.89 -3.50
N ASN A 133 -9.47 25.69 -2.61
CA ASN A 133 -9.62 27.15 -2.71
C ASN A 133 -9.46 27.89 -1.36
N ALA A 134 -8.39 27.65 -0.59
CA ALA A 134 -8.26 28.23 0.76
C ALA A 134 -7.97 29.75 0.74
N THR A 135 -9.01 30.58 0.67
CA THR A 135 -8.98 31.99 1.11
C THR A 135 -9.80 32.09 2.40
N SER A 136 -9.12 32.03 3.55
CA SER A 136 -9.60 32.37 4.90
C SER A 136 -10.97 31.81 5.34
N ILE A 137 -10.96 30.69 6.07
CA ILE A 137 -12.14 30.24 6.84
C ILE A 137 -12.23 31.10 8.11
N LYS A 138 -13.09 32.12 8.11
CA LYS A 138 -13.55 32.81 9.32
C LYS A 138 -14.75 32.05 9.86
N ASN A 139 -14.67 31.62 11.12
CA ASN A 139 -15.70 30.94 11.90
C ASN A 139 -15.73 29.41 11.75
N LEU A 140 -14.81 28.75 12.44
CA LEU A 140 -15.10 27.44 13.02
C LEU A 140 -14.63 27.44 14.48
N ASN A 141 -15.57 27.57 15.40
CA ASN A 141 -15.35 27.30 16.81
C ASN A 141 -15.22 25.79 17.00
N LEU A 142 -14.02 25.24 16.78
CA LEU A 142 -13.54 24.09 17.53
C LEU A 142 -12.03 24.00 17.43
N LYS A 143 -11.41 23.81 18.59
CA LYS A 143 -9.99 23.67 18.86
C LYS A 143 -9.47 22.32 18.33
N LEU A 144 -9.60 22.08 17.02
CA LEU A 144 -9.07 20.92 16.30
C LEU A 144 -8.22 21.46 15.15
N MET A 145 -6.96 21.06 15.11
CA MET A 145 -5.96 21.40 14.07
C MET A 145 -6.57 21.31 12.66
N PRO A 146 -6.15 22.13 11.68
CA PRO A 146 -6.72 22.11 10.34
C PRO A 146 -6.52 20.73 9.68
N ILE A 147 -7.58 19.90 9.71
CA ILE A 147 -7.65 18.52 9.21
C ILE A 147 -7.83 18.56 7.69
N THR A 148 -6.88 19.16 6.97
CA THR A 148 -6.93 19.26 5.50
C THR A 148 -5.54 19.07 4.90
N PHE A 149 -5.44 18.40 3.74
CA PHE A 149 -4.21 18.44 2.93
C PHE A 149 -4.04 19.83 2.32
N LYS A 150 -2.86 20.43 2.50
CA LYS A 150 -2.48 21.66 1.79
C LYS A 150 -2.12 21.34 0.34
N LYS A 151 -2.16 22.37 -0.52
CA LYS A 151 -1.75 22.26 -1.92
C LYS A 151 -0.35 21.65 -2.02
N GLY A 152 -0.22 20.56 -2.77
CA GLY A 152 1.05 19.86 -3.01
C GLY A 152 1.48 18.85 -1.94
N GLU A 153 0.77 18.74 -0.80
CA GLU A 153 1.14 17.74 0.23
C GLU A 153 0.96 16.30 -0.29
N ILE A 154 -0.11 16.04 -1.04
CA ILE A 154 -0.38 14.72 -1.64
C ILE A 154 0.73 14.34 -2.64
N ASP A 155 1.21 15.30 -3.44
CA ASP A 155 2.32 15.08 -4.39
C ASP A 155 3.60 14.66 -3.65
N LYS A 156 3.92 15.30 -2.51
CA LYS A 156 5.08 14.92 -1.71
C LYS A 156 4.93 13.52 -1.11
N ILE A 157 3.74 13.16 -0.61
CA ILE A 157 3.49 11.78 -0.12
C ILE A 157 3.62 10.77 -1.27
N ALA A 158 3.11 11.08 -2.47
CA ALA A 158 3.28 10.22 -3.63
C ALA A 158 4.75 10.05 -4.03
N LYS A 159 5.56 11.12 -3.94
CA LYS A 159 7.03 11.04 -4.11
C LYS A 159 7.68 10.15 -3.06
N PHE A 160 7.27 10.26 -1.79
CA PHE A 160 7.73 9.31 -0.76
C PHE A 160 7.36 7.87 -1.13
N PHE A 161 6.14 7.60 -1.61
CA PHE A 161 5.74 6.25 -2.02
C PHE A 161 6.60 5.69 -3.16
N LYS A 162 7.12 6.54 -4.06
CA LYS A 162 8.09 6.12 -5.09
C LYS A 162 9.39 5.57 -4.50
N THR A 163 9.79 5.99 -3.30
CA THR A 163 10.97 5.45 -2.62
C THR A 163 10.75 4.04 -2.05
N LEU A 164 9.50 3.59 -2.00
CA LEU A 164 9.11 2.24 -1.61
C LEU A 164 9.14 1.24 -2.78
N GLU A 165 9.45 1.70 -4.00
CA GLU A 165 9.75 0.83 -5.14
C GLU A 165 11.06 0.09 -4.86
N GLY A 166 10.95 -1.22 -4.67
CA GLY A 166 12.07 -2.08 -4.35
C GLY A 166 12.82 -2.55 -5.59
N ARG A 167 14.07 -2.94 -5.38
CA ARG A 167 14.89 -3.64 -6.36
C ARG A 167 14.26 -5.01 -6.61
N MET A 168 13.64 -5.18 -7.78
CA MET A 168 12.94 -6.41 -8.15
C MET A 168 13.91 -7.59 -8.30
N PRO A 169 13.57 -8.79 -7.79
CA PRO A 169 14.36 -9.98 -8.01
C PRO A 169 14.42 -10.31 -9.51
N LYS A 170 15.59 -10.73 -9.99
CA LYS A 170 15.72 -11.29 -11.33
C LYS A 170 15.27 -12.75 -11.28
N ILE A 171 14.28 -13.08 -12.08
CA ILE A 171 13.72 -14.43 -12.16
C ILE A 171 14.02 -14.98 -13.55
N ASP A 172 14.84 -16.01 -13.61
CA ASP A 172 15.00 -16.77 -14.85
C ASP A 172 13.76 -17.62 -15.07
N HIS A 173 13.14 -17.49 -16.25
CA HIS A 173 11.93 -18.23 -16.56
C HIS A 173 12.23 -19.75 -16.60
N PRO A 174 11.50 -20.56 -15.81
CA PRO A 174 11.77 -21.98 -15.76
C PRO A 174 11.37 -22.64 -17.09
N GLN A 175 12.19 -23.60 -17.54
CA GLN A 175 11.80 -24.50 -18.60
C GLN A 175 10.85 -25.55 -18.00
N LEU A 176 9.56 -25.38 -18.26
CA LEU A 176 8.56 -26.35 -17.80
C LEU A 176 8.73 -27.67 -18.55
N PRO A 177 8.50 -28.82 -17.87
CA PRO A 177 8.59 -30.12 -18.51
C PRO A 177 7.56 -30.22 -19.65
N LYS A 178 7.91 -30.95 -20.71
CA LYS A 178 6.97 -31.25 -21.79
C LYS A 178 5.80 -32.06 -21.23
N THR A 179 4.59 -31.70 -21.63
CA THR A 179 3.40 -32.51 -21.36
C THR A 179 3.62 -33.91 -21.92
N GLN A 180 3.44 -34.92 -21.07
CA GLN A 180 3.38 -36.31 -21.50
C GLN A 180 1.92 -36.69 -21.68
N THR A 181 1.58 -37.36 -22.78
CA THR A 181 0.24 -37.92 -22.96
C THR A 181 -0.03 -38.90 -21.81
N PRO A 182 -1.11 -38.75 -21.04
CA PRO A 182 -1.45 -39.71 -20.00
C PRO A 182 -1.61 -41.08 -20.64
N ILE A 183 -0.87 -42.09 -20.15
CA ILE A 183 -1.22 -43.47 -20.44
C ILE A 183 -2.48 -43.74 -19.62
N LEU A 184 -3.65 -43.61 -20.25
CA LEU A 184 -4.90 -44.10 -19.69
C LEU A 184 -4.74 -45.62 -19.49
N LYS A 185 -4.59 -46.04 -18.24
CA LYS A 185 -4.67 -47.44 -17.83
C LYS A 185 -6.09 -47.75 -17.41
#